data_AF-A0A453CGW1-F1
#
_entry.id   AF-A0A453CGW1-F1
#
_cell.length_a   1.000
_cell.length_b   1.000
_cell.length_c   1.000
_cell.angle_alpha   90.00
_cell.angle_beta   90.00
_cell.angle_gamma   90.00
#
_symmetry.space_group_name_H-M   'P 1'
#
loop_
_entity.id
_entity.type
_entity.pdbx_description
1 polymer ?
#
loop_
_entity_poly.entity_id
_entity_poly.type
_entity_poly.pdbx_seq_one_letter_code
_entity_poly.pdbx_strand_id
1 'polypeptide(L)'
;HTEAAVAMAMAFFLLAAAASAAVAGASWSPRPEGDLVTGLPGQPEVGFKHYAGYVDVGTGGDKALFYWFFEAEQEPEKKPLMLWLNGAVNLLFLEAPVGVGFSYTNKTADLGRLGDRVTAQDSYTFLLNWLAKFPEFKGRDFYIAGESYAGHYVPQLADLIYEGNKAAGRGSIINLKGFMIGNAVLNDETDQLGMVEYAWSHAIISDELHSAVTRECDSFKEEADGGRPGKGCSSAVRAFMGAFDDIDIYSIYTPTCLSPSAGSASAAPRSSRLVTAPRLFSQHEAWHMMRRAPAGYDPCTEAYVTRYFNRQDVQRALHANRTGLKYPYSPCSAVISKWNDSPATVLPVLKKLMAAGLRVWVYSGDTDGRVPVTSTRYSVNAMKLRARARSGWRAWFYRQQVAGWAVEYEEGLTLVTVRGAGHQVPLFAPDRSLAMLYHFLRGQPLPAAAPR
;
A
#
# COMPACT_ATOMS: atom_id res chain seq x y z
N HIS A 1 51.69 40.68 -47.99
CA HIS A 1 50.63 40.98 -46.98
C HIS A 1 49.59 39.87 -46.97
N THR A 2 50.01 38.66 -46.59
CA THR A 2 49.22 37.42 -46.66
C THR A 2 49.61 36.56 -45.47
N GLU A 3 49.37 37.05 -44.25
CA GLU A 3 49.74 36.32 -43.02
C GLU A 3 48.94 36.70 -41.76
N ALA A 4 48.06 37.71 -41.81
CA ALA A 4 47.33 38.20 -40.62
C ALA A 4 45.96 37.53 -40.38
N ALA A 5 45.42 36.76 -41.34
CA ALA A 5 44.05 36.23 -41.28
C ALA A 5 43.94 34.77 -40.76
N VAL A 6 45.06 34.03 -40.68
CA VAL A 6 45.06 32.61 -40.25
C VAL A 6 45.33 32.46 -38.75
N ALA A 7 46.04 33.42 -38.13
CA ALA A 7 46.43 33.36 -36.73
C ALA A 7 45.26 33.51 -35.73
N MET A 8 44.17 34.21 -36.10
CA MET A 8 43.05 34.45 -35.19
C MET A 8 42.08 33.27 -35.07
N ALA A 9 42.04 32.36 -36.05
CA ALA A 9 41.17 31.19 -36.05
C ALA A 9 41.70 30.02 -35.19
N MET A 10 43.03 29.87 -35.06
CA MET A 10 43.62 28.81 -34.24
C MET A 10 43.63 29.14 -32.73
N ALA A 11 43.66 30.41 -32.36
CA ALA A 11 43.65 30.82 -30.94
C ALA A 11 42.34 30.45 -30.22
N PHE A 12 41.19 30.51 -30.91
CA PHE A 12 39.90 30.11 -30.34
C PHE A 12 39.73 28.59 -30.20
N PHE A 13 40.37 27.78 -31.05
CA PHE A 13 40.32 26.32 -30.93
C PHE A 13 41.28 25.75 -29.88
N LEU A 14 42.37 26.44 -29.54
CA LEU A 14 43.32 25.99 -28.50
C LEU A 14 42.89 26.37 -27.07
N LEU A 15 42.10 27.42 -26.88
CA LEU A 15 41.47 27.73 -25.59
C LEU A 15 40.23 26.86 -25.29
N ALA A 16 39.59 26.29 -26.32
CA ALA A 16 38.52 25.29 -26.15
C ALA A 16 39.03 23.90 -25.74
N ALA A 17 40.31 23.58 -26.01
CA ALA A 17 40.91 22.28 -25.72
C ALA A 17 41.52 22.15 -24.30
N ALA A 18 41.67 23.26 -23.57
CA ALA A 18 42.33 23.30 -22.26
C ALA A 18 41.36 23.38 -21.05
N ALA A 19 40.04 23.28 -21.28
CA ALA A 19 39.02 23.31 -20.22
C ALA A 19 38.40 21.92 -19.90
N SER A 20 38.89 20.84 -20.52
CA SER A 20 38.41 19.46 -20.28
C SER A 20 39.21 18.73 -19.19
N ALA A 21 39.55 19.43 -18.10
CA ALA A 21 40.32 18.88 -16.98
C ALA A 21 39.71 19.18 -15.60
N ALA A 22 38.37 19.21 -15.48
CA ALA A 22 37.67 19.16 -14.20
C ALA A 22 36.18 18.75 -14.29
N VAL A 23 35.79 17.89 -15.24
CA VAL A 23 34.64 17.01 -14.98
C VAL A 23 35.21 15.69 -14.49
N ALA A 24 35.59 15.68 -13.21
CA ALA A 24 35.62 14.43 -12.48
C ALA A 24 34.22 13.82 -12.69
N GLY A 25 34.17 12.68 -13.40
CA GLY A 25 32.89 12.01 -13.66
C GLY A 25 32.21 11.86 -12.31
N ALA A 26 30.99 12.39 -12.19
CA ALA A 26 30.26 12.37 -10.93
C ALA A 26 30.26 10.93 -10.46
N SER A 27 31.01 10.64 -9.40
CA SER A 27 31.08 9.28 -8.89
C SER A 27 29.69 9.00 -8.38
N TRP A 28 28.96 8.16 -9.13
CA TRP A 28 27.73 7.57 -8.64
C TRP A 28 28.12 6.96 -7.31
N SER A 29 27.56 7.48 -6.21
CA SER A 29 27.85 6.97 -4.88
C SER A 29 27.69 5.45 -4.98
N PRO A 30 28.68 4.65 -4.57
CA PRO A 30 28.55 3.20 -4.62
C PRO A 30 27.23 2.85 -3.97
N ARG A 31 26.46 1.98 -4.63
CA ARG A 31 25.22 1.48 -4.05
C ARG A 31 25.51 0.98 -2.64
N PRO A 32 24.53 0.99 -1.72
CA PRO A 32 24.74 0.42 -0.39
C PRO A 32 24.91 -1.10 -0.51
N GLU A 33 26.12 -1.56 -0.84
CA GLU A 33 26.51 -2.97 -0.94
C GLU A 33 26.30 -3.69 0.41
N GLY A 34 26.37 -2.95 1.53
CA GLY A 34 26.02 -3.44 2.87
C GLY A 34 24.52 -3.66 3.13
N ASP A 35 23.67 -3.37 2.15
CA ASP A 35 22.24 -3.72 2.11
C ASP A 35 21.95 -4.75 0.98
N LEU A 36 22.90 -5.11 0.12
CA LEU A 36 22.69 -6.11 -0.95
C LEU A 36 22.37 -7.48 -0.32
N VAL A 37 21.23 -8.06 -0.71
CA VAL A 37 20.83 -9.39 -0.24
C VAL A 37 21.57 -10.43 -1.07
N THR A 38 22.23 -11.38 -0.39
CA THR A 38 22.92 -12.51 -1.01
C THR A 38 22.65 -13.79 -0.21
N GLY A 39 22.53 -14.92 -0.90
CA GLY A 39 22.33 -16.22 -0.25
C GLY A 39 21.03 -16.37 0.55
N LEU A 40 19.94 -15.72 0.12
CA LEU A 40 18.64 -15.79 0.80
C LEU A 40 18.12 -17.26 0.83
N PRO A 41 17.89 -17.87 2.01
CA PRO A 41 17.64 -19.31 2.09
C PRO A 41 16.40 -19.78 1.32
N GLY A 42 16.56 -20.64 0.32
CA GLY A 42 15.45 -21.16 -0.48
C GLY A 42 15.01 -20.26 -1.63
N GLN A 43 15.71 -19.14 -1.88
CA GLN A 43 15.56 -18.38 -3.12
C GLN A 43 16.14 -19.20 -4.30
N PRO A 44 15.43 -19.31 -5.44
CA PRO A 44 16.02 -19.84 -6.67
C PRO A 44 17.05 -18.86 -7.26
N GLU A 45 17.79 -19.26 -8.29
CA GLU A 45 18.61 -18.30 -9.04
C GLU A 45 17.71 -17.24 -9.70
N VAL A 46 18.05 -15.97 -9.50
CA VAL A 46 17.31 -14.82 -10.05
C VAL A 46 18.26 -13.85 -10.74
N GLY A 47 17.79 -13.20 -11.81
CA GLY A 47 18.57 -12.23 -12.60
C GLY A 47 18.55 -10.79 -12.06
N PHE A 48 17.63 -10.48 -11.14
CA PHE A 48 17.50 -9.14 -10.54
C PHE A 48 18.36 -8.99 -9.29
N LYS A 49 18.76 -7.74 -8.97
CA LYS A 49 19.33 -7.40 -7.67
C LYS A 49 18.23 -6.97 -6.70
N HIS A 50 18.43 -7.26 -5.43
CA HIS A 50 17.55 -6.80 -4.36
C HIS A 50 18.35 -6.45 -3.09
N TYR A 51 17.88 -5.44 -2.37
CA TYR A 51 18.55 -4.79 -1.26
C TYR A 51 17.60 -4.73 -0.07
N ALA A 52 18.04 -5.09 1.13
CA ALA A 52 17.23 -5.04 2.33
C ALA A 52 18.02 -4.41 3.47
N GLY A 53 17.33 -3.74 4.37
CA GLY A 53 17.99 -3.04 5.47
C GLY A 53 17.13 -1.92 6.03
N TYR A 54 17.80 -0.89 6.55
CA TYR A 54 17.17 0.16 7.35
C TYR A 54 17.47 1.55 6.81
N VAL A 55 16.49 2.44 6.99
CA VAL A 55 16.63 3.90 6.84
C VAL A 55 16.15 4.55 8.13
N ASP A 56 16.99 5.42 8.69
CA ASP A 56 16.69 6.18 9.90
C ASP A 56 15.62 7.25 9.61
N VAL A 57 14.63 7.36 10.49
CA VAL A 57 13.55 8.36 10.45
C VAL A 57 13.46 9.17 11.74
N GLY A 58 14.33 8.89 12.71
CA GLY A 58 14.40 9.56 14.00
C GLY A 58 15.53 10.59 14.06
N THR A 59 15.99 10.85 15.29
CA THR A 59 17.13 11.74 15.56
C THR A 59 18.26 10.92 16.20
N GLY A 60 19.18 10.45 15.37
CA GLY A 60 20.39 9.76 15.81
C GLY A 60 20.23 8.25 16.01
N GLY A 61 19.57 7.55 15.07
CA GLY A 61 19.49 6.09 15.04
C GLY A 61 18.51 5.48 16.06
N ASP A 62 17.64 6.29 16.67
CA ASP A 62 16.68 5.85 17.68
C ASP A 62 15.42 5.20 17.07
N LYS A 63 15.15 5.44 15.78
CA LYS A 63 13.91 5.02 15.11
C LYS A 63 14.14 4.79 13.62
N ALA A 64 13.99 3.55 13.14
CA ALA A 64 14.27 3.19 11.75
C ALA A 64 13.16 2.33 11.12
N LEU A 65 12.90 2.55 9.84
CA LEU A 65 12.01 1.71 9.04
C LEU A 65 12.84 0.71 8.21
N PHE A 66 12.40 -0.54 8.23
CA PHE A 66 12.90 -1.61 7.38
C PHE A 66 12.33 -1.48 5.97
N TYR A 67 13.16 -1.78 4.98
CA TYR A 67 12.75 -1.82 3.58
C TYR A 67 13.33 -3.05 2.88
N TRP A 68 12.64 -3.48 1.83
CA TRP A 68 13.16 -4.45 0.86
C TRP A 68 12.93 -3.89 -0.55
N PHE A 69 14.02 -3.57 -1.24
CA PHE A 69 14.03 -3.00 -2.57
C PHE A 69 14.39 -4.06 -3.62
N PHE A 70 13.61 -4.15 -4.69
CA PHE A 70 13.87 -5.01 -5.84
C PHE A 70 14.08 -4.16 -7.09
N GLU A 71 15.16 -4.41 -7.84
CA GLU A 71 15.34 -3.81 -9.16
C GLU A 71 14.47 -4.50 -10.21
N ALA A 72 14.04 -3.75 -11.22
CA ALA A 72 13.40 -4.35 -12.38
C ALA A 72 14.37 -5.26 -13.16
N GLU A 73 13.91 -6.44 -13.58
CA GLU A 73 14.71 -7.46 -14.27
C GLU A 73 15.35 -6.97 -15.59
N GLN A 74 14.73 -5.99 -16.25
CA GLN A 74 15.17 -5.46 -17.53
C GLN A 74 15.31 -3.94 -17.43
N GLU A 75 16.48 -3.41 -17.79
CA GLU A 75 16.79 -1.97 -17.83
C GLU A 75 16.33 -1.20 -16.57
N PRO A 76 16.72 -1.63 -15.35
CA PRO A 76 16.26 -1.01 -14.11
C PRO A 76 16.57 0.49 -14.03
N GLU A 77 17.61 0.97 -14.71
CA GLU A 77 17.97 2.38 -14.85
C GLU A 77 16.92 3.22 -15.60
N LYS A 78 16.08 2.59 -16.44
CA LYS A 78 15.02 3.25 -17.23
C LYS A 78 13.61 3.08 -16.66
N LYS A 79 13.40 2.21 -15.66
CA LYS A 79 12.07 1.96 -15.09
C LYS A 79 11.72 2.95 -13.95
N PRO A 80 10.43 3.29 -13.78
CA PRO A 80 9.97 4.10 -12.66
C PRO A 80 10.20 3.37 -11.33
N LEU A 81 10.21 4.15 -10.23
CA LEU A 81 10.20 3.64 -8.87
C LEU A 81 8.74 3.62 -8.38
N MET A 82 8.30 2.54 -7.75
CA MET A 82 7.14 2.62 -6.88
C MET A 82 7.46 2.15 -5.47
N LEU A 83 7.12 2.99 -4.50
CA LEU A 83 6.92 2.55 -3.14
C LEU A 83 5.64 1.72 -3.15
N TRP A 84 5.77 0.40 -3.05
CA TRP A 84 4.62 -0.41 -2.73
C TRP A 84 4.91 -1.17 -1.46
N LEU A 85 4.01 -0.99 -0.52
CA LEU A 85 3.64 -2.00 0.47
C LEU A 85 3.16 -3.33 -0.26
N ASN A 86 3.95 -3.93 -1.20
CA ASN A 86 3.81 -5.18 -2.04
C ASN A 86 3.62 -5.20 -3.62
N GLY A 87 4.51 -4.73 -4.55
CA GLY A 87 4.40 -5.12 -6.01
C GLY A 87 5.24 -4.50 -7.19
N ALA A 88 5.30 -5.19 -8.35
CA ALA A 88 6.37 -5.32 -9.37
C ALA A 88 6.84 -4.16 -10.33
N VAL A 89 7.68 -3.23 -9.85
CA VAL A 89 8.57 -2.37 -10.69
C VAL A 89 9.98 -2.30 -10.08
N ASN A 90 10.76 -1.21 -10.22
CA ASN A 90 11.74 -0.91 -9.18
C ASN A 90 10.93 -0.68 -7.90
N LEU A 91 10.94 -1.66 -7.03
CA LEU A 91 9.89 -1.88 -6.04
C LEU A 91 10.48 -1.72 -4.66
N LEU A 92 10.02 -0.70 -3.94
CA LEU A 92 10.40 -0.45 -2.56
C LEU A 92 9.28 -0.91 -1.63
N PHE A 93 9.45 -2.07 -0.98
CA PHE A 93 8.66 -2.47 0.18
C PHE A 93 9.10 -1.65 1.39
N LEU A 94 8.13 -1.15 2.16
CA LEU A 94 8.34 -0.39 3.38
C LEU A 94 7.47 -0.95 4.49
N GLU A 95 8.06 -1.33 5.62
CA GLU A 95 7.32 -1.74 6.81
C GLU A 95 7.09 -0.51 7.70
N ALA A 96 5.86 -0.02 7.78
CA ALA A 96 5.51 1.17 8.55
C ALA A 96 4.18 1.00 9.31
N PRO A 97 4.01 1.64 10.48
CA PRO A 97 5.01 2.40 11.23
C PRO A 97 6.03 1.52 11.97
N VAL A 98 6.87 2.12 12.81
CA VAL A 98 7.75 1.37 13.72
C VAL A 98 6.96 0.44 14.66
N GLY A 99 7.49 -0.77 14.88
CA GLY A 99 6.81 -1.87 15.53
C GLY A 99 6.14 -2.85 14.56
N VAL A 100 6.04 -2.52 13.26
CA VAL A 100 5.60 -3.45 12.20
C VAL A 100 6.79 -4.23 11.65
N GLY A 101 6.64 -5.55 11.51
CA GLY A 101 7.66 -6.43 10.92
C GLY A 101 9.01 -6.32 11.62
N PHE A 102 10.02 -5.82 10.90
CA PHE A 102 11.37 -5.57 11.37
C PHE A 102 11.66 -4.09 11.71
N SER A 103 10.74 -3.17 11.43
CA SER A 103 10.85 -1.73 11.73
C SER A 103 10.75 -1.45 13.23
N TYR A 104 11.61 -0.60 13.78
CA TYR A 104 11.76 -0.49 15.23
C TYR A 104 12.01 0.94 15.75
N THR A 105 11.79 1.09 17.06
CA THR A 105 12.16 2.25 17.86
C THR A 105 12.81 1.79 19.16
N ASN A 106 13.84 2.50 19.59
CA ASN A 106 14.48 2.33 20.89
C ASN A 106 13.72 3.06 22.03
N LYS A 107 12.68 3.84 21.70
CA LYS A 107 11.87 4.63 22.63
C LYS A 107 10.45 4.05 22.72
N THR A 108 10.13 3.35 23.81
CA THR A 108 8.78 2.80 24.06
C THR A 108 7.67 3.87 23.98
N ALA A 109 7.98 5.13 24.29
CA ALA A 109 7.06 6.25 24.17
C ALA A 109 6.56 6.51 22.73
N ASP A 110 7.33 6.15 21.70
CA ASP A 110 6.93 6.33 20.30
C ASP A 110 5.74 5.42 19.96
N LEU A 111 5.73 4.18 20.45
CA LEU A 111 4.62 3.24 20.26
C LEU A 111 3.31 3.77 20.85
N GLY A 112 3.38 4.55 21.93
CA GLY A 112 2.22 5.24 22.52
C GLY A 112 1.74 6.46 21.74
N ARG A 113 2.51 6.93 20.74
CA ARG A 113 2.23 8.12 19.91
C ARG A 113 1.85 7.81 18.47
N LEU A 114 1.76 6.54 18.09
CA LEU A 114 1.43 6.12 16.72
C LEU A 114 0.01 6.52 16.31
N GLY A 115 -0.18 6.69 15.01
CA GLY A 115 -1.36 7.27 14.37
C GLY A 115 -1.06 7.57 12.90
N ASP A 116 -2.09 7.88 12.12
CA ASP A 116 -2.00 8.14 10.69
C ASP A 116 -0.99 9.25 10.36
N ARG A 117 -1.06 10.38 11.06
CA ARG A 117 -0.19 11.56 10.84
C ARG A 117 1.28 11.25 11.07
N VAL A 118 1.60 10.53 12.15
CA VAL A 118 2.98 10.14 12.47
C VAL A 118 3.49 9.15 11.43
N THR A 119 2.68 8.17 11.04
CA THR A 119 3.01 7.16 10.03
C THR A 119 3.31 7.81 8.66
N ALA A 120 2.48 8.77 8.24
CA ALA A 120 2.70 9.52 7.01
C ALA A 120 3.99 10.37 7.07
N GLN A 121 4.23 11.07 8.18
CA GLN A 121 5.42 11.90 8.37
C GLN A 121 6.72 11.07 8.40
N ASP A 122 6.73 9.94 9.11
CA ASP A 122 7.86 9.00 9.13
C ASP A 122 8.15 8.44 7.73
N SER A 123 7.10 8.07 6.98
CA SER A 123 7.21 7.54 5.62
C SER A 123 7.71 8.59 4.63
N TYR A 124 7.36 9.87 4.82
CA TYR A 124 7.89 10.97 4.02
C TYR A 124 9.38 11.23 4.32
N THR A 125 9.77 11.26 5.60
CA THR A 125 11.18 11.34 6.03
C THR A 125 11.98 10.15 5.48
N PHE A 126 11.42 8.94 5.54
CA PHE A 126 12.01 7.73 4.96
C PHE A 126 12.28 7.91 3.47
N LEU A 127 11.33 8.41 2.67
CA LEU A 127 11.53 8.57 1.23
C LEU A 127 12.64 9.58 0.90
N LEU A 128 12.73 10.68 1.63
CA LEU A 128 13.79 11.68 1.46
C LEU A 128 15.17 11.07 1.78
N ASN A 129 15.28 10.32 2.88
CA ASN A 129 16.52 9.67 3.32
C ASN A 129 16.90 8.47 2.43
N TRP A 130 15.91 7.70 1.96
CA TRP A 130 16.11 6.59 1.02
C TRP A 130 16.60 7.10 -0.33
N LEU A 131 16.01 8.19 -0.86
CA LEU A 131 16.49 8.82 -2.09
C LEU A 131 17.89 9.46 -1.91
N ALA A 132 18.28 9.85 -0.70
CA ALA A 132 19.67 10.24 -0.42
C ALA A 132 20.63 9.05 -0.40
N LYS A 133 20.18 7.88 0.07
CA LYS A 133 20.93 6.60 0.08
C LYS A 133 21.03 5.95 -1.31
N PHE A 134 20.03 6.15 -2.16
CA PHE A 134 19.92 5.65 -3.54
C PHE A 134 19.73 6.82 -4.53
N PRO A 135 20.76 7.67 -4.74
CA PRO A 135 20.65 8.90 -5.50
C PRO A 135 20.28 8.70 -6.97
N GLU A 136 20.52 7.51 -7.54
CA GLU A 136 20.18 7.20 -8.94
C GLU A 136 18.68 7.08 -9.24
N PHE A 137 17.83 7.09 -8.19
CA PHE A 137 16.38 7.13 -8.33
C PHE A 137 15.79 8.53 -8.13
N LYS A 138 16.61 9.54 -7.79
CA LYS A 138 16.15 10.94 -7.70
C LYS A 138 15.61 11.43 -9.04
N GLY A 139 14.52 12.19 -9.00
CA GLY A 139 13.86 12.76 -10.18
C GLY A 139 13.08 11.76 -11.06
N ARG A 140 13.23 10.45 -10.87
CA ARG A 140 12.46 9.45 -11.60
C ARG A 140 10.97 9.54 -11.27
N ASP A 141 10.14 9.16 -12.23
CA ASP A 141 8.70 9.00 -12.03
C ASP A 141 8.44 8.07 -10.84
N PHE A 142 7.78 8.61 -9.83
CA PHE A 142 7.49 7.95 -8.57
C PHE A 142 6.00 7.67 -8.45
N TYR A 143 5.68 6.46 -8.01
CA TYR A 143 4.32 6.01 -7.73
C TYR A 143 4.23 5.42 -6.33
N ILE A 144 3.03 5.38 -5.76
CA ILE A 144 2.77 4.71 -4.49
C ILE A 144 1.70 3.64 -4.72
N ALA A 145 1.82 2.48 -4.08
CA ALA A 145 0.67 1.61 -3.89
C ALA A 145 0.62 0.98 -2.50
N GLY A 146 -0.58 0.55 -2.15
CA GLY A 146 -0.89 -0.20 -0.95
C GLY A 146 -2.29 -0.78 -1.04
N GLU A 147 -2.69 -1.48 0.01
CA GLU A 147 -3.97 -2.18 0.10
C GLU A 147 -4.60 -1.98 1.48
N SER A 148 -5.89 -2.25 1.63
CA SER A 148 -6.58 -2.24 2.93
C SER A 148 -6.53 -0.86 3.59
N TYR A 149 -6.07 -0.78 4.84
CA TYR A 149 -5.83 0.47 5.55
C TYR A 149 -4.79 1.39 4.87
N ALA A 150 -4.02 0.92 3.90
CA ALA A 150 -3.19 1.82 3.08
C ALA A 150 -4.04 2.79 2.22
N GLY A 151 -5.36 2.57 2.10
CA GLY A 151 -6.30 3.58 1.66
C GLY A 151 -6.24 4.88 2.48
N HIS A 152 -5.85 4.80 3.76
CA HIS A 152 -5.49 5.96 4.58
C HIS A 152 -4.04 6.40 4.39
N TYR A 153 -3.08 5.48 4.45
CA TYR A 153 -1.65 5.84 4.42
C TYR A 153 -1.21 6.47 3.09
N VAL A 154 -1.66 5.92 1.96
CA VAL A 154 -1.17 6.32 0.64
C VAL A 154 -1.62 7.74 0.25
N PRO A 155 -2.90 8.14 0.39
CA PRO A 155 -3.29 9.53 0.14
C PRO A 155 -2.64 10.52 1.10
N GLN A 156 -2.48 10.17 2.39
CA GLN A 156 -1.84 11.07 3.36
C GLN A 156 -0.35 11.26 3.08
N LEU A 157 0.38 10.20 2.70
CA LEU A 157 1.77 10.28 2.26
C LEU A 157 1.90 11.05 0.93
N ALA A 158 1.01 10.80 -0.03
CA ALA A 158 0.96 11.52 -1.30
C ALA A 158 0.71 13.03 -1.07
N ASP A 159 -0.10 13.41 -0.08
CA ASP A 159 -0.34 14.81 0.27
C ASP A 159 0.88 15.49 0.90
N LEU A 160 1.59 14.81 1.81
CA LEU A 160 2.86 15.32 2.35
C LEU A 160 3.92 15.50 1.27
N ILE A 161 4.02 14.57 0.30
CA ILE A 161 4.90 14.72 -0.86
C ILE A 161 4.46 15.90 -1.73
N TYR A 162 3.17 16.06 -1.99
CA TYR A 162 2.63 17.14 -2.82
C TYR A 162 2.88 18.52 -2.21
N GLU A 163 2.59 18.71 -0.92
CA GLU A 163 2.88 19.98 -0.23
C GLU A 163 4.39 20.19 -0.02
N GLY A 164 5.14 19.15 0.31
CA GLY A 164 6.60 19.18 0.42
C GLY A 164 7.27 19.64 -0.87
N ASN A 165 6.82 19.15 -2.02
CA ASN A 165 7.30 19.56 -3.34
C ASN A 165 7.06 21.05 -3.66
N LYS A 166 6.01 21.67 -3.12
CA LYS A 166 5.78 23.12 -3.29
C LYS A 166 6.77 23.98 -2.51
N ALA A 167 7.21 23.49 -1.35
CA ALA A 167 8.16 24.17 -0.47
C ALA A 167 9.64 23.86 -0.79
N ALA A 168 9.90 22.80 -1.57
CA ALA A 168 11.24 22.28 -1.83
C ALA A 168 12.00 23.04 -2.94
N GLY A 169 13.32 23.14 -2.77
CA GLY A 169 14.23 23.44 -3.88
C GLY A 169 14.37 22.25 -4.84
N ARG A 170 14.79 22.51 -6.08
CA ARG A 170 14.82 21.52 -7.19
C ARG A 170 15.49 20.17 -6.88
N GLY A 171 16.42 20.10 -5.92
CA GLY A 171 17.15 18.89 -5.55
C GLY A 171 16.45 17.93 -4.56
N SER A 172 15.30 18.34 -3.99
CA SER A 172 14.56 17.56 -2.98
C SER A 172 13.15 17.16 -3.43
N ILE A 173 12.83 17.35 -4.72
CA ILE A 173 11.51 17.06 -5.29
C ILE A 173 11.37 15.55 -5.53
N ILE A 174 10.30 14.96 -5.02
CA ILE A 174 9.86 13.60 -5.35
C ILE A 174 8.87 13.72 -6.52
N ASN A 175 9.22 13.20 -7.69
CA ASN A 175 8.44 13.32 -8.93
C ASN A 175 7.23 12.35 -8.93
N LEU A 176 6.32 12.55 -7.98
CA LEU A 176 5.09 11.78 -7.78
C LEU A 176 4.13 11.96 -8.97
N LYS A 177 3.72 10.87 -9.60
CA LYS A 177 2.80 10.83 -10.75
C LYS A 177 1.40 10.34 -10.42
N GLY A 178 1.25 9.58 -9.35
CA GLY A 178 -0.03 8.98 -8.97
C GLY A 178 0.14 7.81 -8.01
N PHE A 179 -0.99 7.19 -7.66
CA PHE A 179 -1.02 6.04 -6.78
C PHE A 179 -2.16 5.06 -7.08
N MET A 180 -1.98 3.82 -6.65
CA MET A 180 -3.00 2.76 -6.67
C MET A 180 -3.32 2.29 -5.26
N ILE A 181 -4.60 2.18 -4.90
CA ILE A 181 -5.01 1.65 -3.60
C ILE A 181 -6.02 0.50 -3.77
N GLY A 182 -5.66 -0.67 -3.25
CA GLY A 182 -6.43 -1.90 -3.34
C GLY A 182 -7.35 -2.10 -2.13
N ASN A 183 -8.59 -2.57 -2.34
CA ASN A 183 -9.56 -2.92 -1.30
C ASN A 183 -9.52 -1.92 -0.13
N ALA A 184 -9.60 -0.64 -0.50
CA ALA A 184 -9.08 0.46 0.28
C ALA A 184 -10.11 1.00 1.28
N VAL A 185 -9.71 1.13 2.55
CA VAL A 185 -10.49 1.90 3.54
C VAL A 185 -10.37 3.39 3.19
N LEU A 186 -11.49 4.09 3.07
CA LEU A 186 -11.59 5.44 2.52
C LEU A 186 -12.50 6.38 3.32
N ASN A 187 -13.60 5.87 3.87
CA ASN A 187 -14.65 6.66 4.51
C ASN A 187 -15.55 5.77 5.38
N ASP A 188 -15.45 5.95 6.70
CA ASP A 188 -16.05 5.08 7.72
C ASP A 188 -17.52 4.74 7.49
N GLU A 189 -18.37 5.73 7.24
CA GLU A 189 -19.82 5.56 7.01
C GLU A 189 -20.09 4.62 5.83
N THR A 190 -19.50 4.93 4.67
CA THR A 190 -19.75 4.18 3.43
C THR A 190 -19.03 2.84 3.40
N ASP A 191 -17.91 2.71 4.09
CA ASP A 191 -17.18 1.45 4.17
C ASP A 191 -17.89 0.44 5.08
N GLN A 192 -18.47 0.89 6.20
CA GLN A 192 -19.31 0.07 7.07
C GLN A 192 -20.62 -0.33 6.38
N LEU A 193 -21.32 0.64 5.78
CA LEU A 193 -22.55 0.39 5.02
C LEU A 193 -22.30 -0.61 3.89
N GLY A 194 -21.22 -0.39 3.12
CA GLY A 194 -20.82 -1.28 2.04
C GLY A 194 -20.55 -2.71 2.50
N MET A 195 -19.94 -2.91 3.68
CA MET A 195 -19.67 -4.24 4.23
C MET A 195 -20.96 -5.01 4.56
N VAL A 196 -21.96 -4.32 5.12
CA VAL A 196 -23.27 -4.91 5.47
C VAL A 196 -24.08 -5.24 4.22
N GLU A 197 -24.16 -4.30 3.27
CA GLU A 197 -24.81 -4.50 1.98
C GLU A 197 -24.17 -5.65 1.18
N TYR A 198 -22.85 -5.78 1.24
CA TYR A 198 -22.13 -6.89 0.60
C TYR A 198 -22.48 -8.23 1.24
N ALA A 199 -22.37 -8.36 2.57
CA ALA A 199 -22.69 -9.60 3.27
C ALA A 199 -24.14 -10.05 3.01
N TRP A 200 -25.09 -9.11 3.00
CA TRP A 200 -26.50 -9.38 2.71
C TRP A 200 -26.69 -9.85 1.26
N SER A 201 -26.19 -9.08 0.28
CA SER A 201 -26.31 -9.42 -1.15
C SER A 201 -25.57 -10.71 -1.55
N HIS A 202 -24.66 -11.20 -0.72
CA HIS A 202 -23.92 -12.47 -0.91
C HIS A 202 -24.44 -13.60 0.01
N ALA A 203 -25.61 -13.43 0.62
CA ALA A 203 -26.31 -14.41 1.47
C ALA A 203 -25.53 -14.89 2.72
N ILE A 204 -24.63 -14.05 3.24
CA ILE A 204 -23.87 -14.29 4.47
C ILE A 204 -24.70 -13.91 5.72
N ILE A 205 -25.56 -12.90 5.60
CA ILE A 205 -26.48 -12.47 6.67
C ILE A 205 -27.93 -12.47 6.20
N SER A 206 -28.87 -12.70 7.12
CA SER A 206 -30.31 -12.68 6.83
C SER A 206 -30.87 -11.25 6.74
N ASP A 207 -32.09 -11.13 6.19
CA ASP A 207 -32.83 -9.86 6.10
C ASP A 207 -33.06 -9.23 7.48
N GLU A 208 -33.27 -10.04 8.53
CA GLU A 208 -33.45 -9.56 9.90
C GLU A 208 -32.15 -8.98 10.46
N LEU A 209 -31.01 -9.62 10.20
CA LEU A 209 -29.70 -9.16 10.66
C LEU A 209 -29.25 -7.91 9.89
N HIS A 210 -29.46 -7.85 8.57
CA HIS A 210 -29.27 -6.64 7.77
C HIS A 210 -30.13 -5.48 8.30
N SER A 211 -31.44 -5.72 8.48
CA SER A 211 -32.38 -4.72 9.02
C SER A 211 -32.01 -4.27 10.43
N ALA A 212 -31.54 -5.18 11.29
CA ALA A 212 -31.12 -4.86 12.65
C ALA A 212 -29.85 -4.00 12.64
N VAL A 213 -28.83 -4.38 11.88
CA VAL A 213 -27.56 -3.63 11.80
C VAL A 213 -27.80 -2.23 11.25
N THR A 214 -28.49 -2.11 10.11
CA THR A 214 -28.72 -0.83 9.43
C THR A 214 -29.57 0.12 10.27
N ARG A 215 -30.58 -0.38 11.00
CA ARG A 215 -31.44 0.43 11.87
C ARG A 215 -30.77 0.82 13.19
N GLU A 216 -30.21 -0.15 13.92
CA GLU A 216 -29.69 0.11 15.27
C GLU A 216 -28.44 1.01 15.25
N CYS A 217 -27.69 1.02 14.13
CA CYS A 217 -26.49 1.83 13.93
C CYS A 217 -26.69 3.09 13.06
N ASP A 218 -27.95 3.56 12.85
CA ASP A 218 -28.33 4.71 11.99
C ASP A 218 -27.58 4.79 10.65
N SER A 219 -27.51 3.68 9.92
CA SER A 219 -26.81 3.58 8.63
C SER A 219 -25.33 4.03 8.68
N PHE A 220 -24.69 3.94 9.84
CA PHE A 220 -23.27 4.25 10.09
C PHE A 220 -22.85 5.71 9.89
N LYS A 221 -23.80 6.65 9.88
CA LYS A 221 -23.47 8.08 9.87
C LYS A 221 -22.64 8.42 11.10
N GLU A 222 -21.50 9.09 10.90
CA GLU A 222 -20.79 9.67 12.04
C GLU A 222 -21.62 10.81 12.62
N GLU A 223 -22.14 10.61 13.84
CA GLU A 223 -22.60 11.72 14.67
C GLU A 223 -21.38 12.54 15.12
N ALA A 224 -21.06 13.57 14.32
CA ALA A 224 -19.94 14.48 14.51
C ALA A 224 -19.89 15.19 15.88
N ASP A 225 -20.98 15.14 16.65
CA ASP A 225 -21.17 15.83 17.94
C ASP A 225 -21.39 14.87 19.14
N GLY A 226 -20.83 13.65 19.09
CA GLY A 226 -20.76 12.76 20.27
C GLY A 226 -21.98 11.87 20.48
N GLY A 227 -22.66 11.54 19.39
CA GLY A 227 -23.72 10.53 19.36
C GLY A 227 -23.31 9.19 19.96
N ARG A 228 -24.25 8.54 20.65
CA ARG A 228 -24.09 7.16 21.08
C ARG A 228 -24.86 6.30 20.08
N PRO A 229 -24.22 5.28 19.46
CA PRO A 229 -24.95 4.31 18.65
C PRO A 229 -26.16 3.77 19.42
N GLY A 230 -27.23 3.44 18.70
CA GLY A 230 -28.43 2.86 19.30
C GLY A 230 -28.07 1.69 20.22
N LYS A 231 -28.81 1.51 21.32
CA LYS A 231 -28.46 0.51 22.36
C LYS A 231 -28.29 -0.91 21.79
N GLY A 232 -28.96 -1.23 20.67
CA GLY A 232 -28.80 -2.49 19.94
C GLY A 232 -27.58 -2.58 19.02
N CYS A 233 -26.96 -1.47 18.59
CA CYS A 233 -25.93 -1.45 17.54
C CYS A 233 -24.73 -2.35 17.88
N SER A 234 -24.21 -2.25 19.10
CA SER A 234 -23.10 -3.12 19.56
C SER A 234 -23.48 -4.62 19.55
N SER A 235 -24.76 -4.94 19.76
CA SER A 235 -25.23 -6.33 19.64
C SER A 235 -25.37 -6.76 18.18
N ALA A 236 -25.93 -5.90 17.33
CA ALA A 236 -26.10 -6.15 15.91
C ALA A 236 -24.76 -6.31 15.18
N VAL A 237 -23.79 -5.42 15.45
CA VAL A 237 -22.42 -5.52 14.90
C VAL A 237 -21.71 -6.78 15.39
N ARG A 238 -21.90 -7.22 16.65
CA ARG A 238 -21.34 -8.50 17.11
C ARG A 238 -21.93 -9.69 16.34
N ALA A 239 -23.24 -9.72 16.14
CA ALA A 239 -23.90 -10.78 15.36
C ALA A 239 -23.47 -10.76 13.88
N PHE A 240 -23.31 -9.57 13.30
CA PHE A 240 -22.77 -9.38 11.95
C PHE A 240 -21.36 -9.95 11.80
N MET A 241 -20.45 -9.65 12.73
CA MET A 241 -19.08 -10.18 12.68
C MET A 241 -19.07 -11.71 12.84
N GLY A 242 -19.93 -12.27 13.70
CA GLY A 242 -20.04 -13.71 13.91
C GLY A 242 -20.54 -14.49 12.68
N ALA A 243 -21.21 -13.83 11.73
CA ALA A 243 -21.60 -14.45 10.46
C ALA A 243 -20.39 -14.82 9.56
N PHE A 244 -19.19 -14.33 9.90
CA PHE A 244 -17.94 -14.67 9.21
C PHE A 244 -17.07 -15.68 9.99
N ASP A 245 -17.49 -16.23 11.14
CA ASP A 245 -16.65 -17.08 11.99
C ASP A 245 -16.18 -18.39 11.30
N ASP A 246 -16.99 -18.91 10.36
CA ASP A 246 -16.76 -20.17 9.64
C ASP A 246 -16.19 -20.00 8.21
N ILE A 247 -16.03 -18.76 7.72
CA ILE A 247 -15.53 -18.43 6.37
C ILE A 247 -14.37 -17.44 6.41
N ASP A 248 -13.66 -17.25 5.30
CA ASP A 248 -12.69 -16.16 5.19
C ASP A 248 -13.37 -14.86 4.74
N ILE A 249 -13.43 -13.86 5.63
CA ILE A 249 -13.92 -12.52 5.26
C ILE A 249 -13.04 -11.87 4.18
N TYR A 250 -11.76 -12.26 4.06
CA TYR A 250 -10.85 -11.72 3.06
C TYR A 250 -11.07 -12.32 1.66
N SER A 251 -11.80 -13.44 1.52
CA SER A 251 -12.34 -13.93 0.25
C SER A 251 -13.45 -14.97 0.47
N ILE A 252 -14.70 -14.50 0.39
CA ILE A 252 -15.89 -15.22 0.91
C ILE A 252 -16.21 -16.56 0.23
N TYR A 253 -15.63 -16.84 -0.93
CA TYR A 253 -15.86 -18.06 -1.71
C TYR A 253 -14.72 -19.08 -1.59
N THR A 254 -13.81 -18.89 -0.64
CA THR A 254 -12.55 -19.63 -0.61
C THR A 254 -12.40 -20.50 0.65
N PRO A 255 -11.96 -21.77 0.51
CA PRO A 255 -11.76 -22.67 1.66
C PRO A 255 -10.72 -22.19 2.67
N THR A 256 -10.96 -22.46 3.95
CA THR A 256 -10.10 -22.03 5.06
C THR A 256 -8.91 -22.98 5.32
N CYS A 257 -7.84 -22.50 5.98
CA CYS A 257 -6.68 -23.32 6.35
C CYS A 257 -7.07 -24.32 7.46
N LEU A 258 -7.12 -25.61 7.11
CA LEU A 258 -7.44 -26.70 8.05
C LEU A 258 -6.22 -27.24 8.81
N SER A 259 -5.00 -26.88 8.39
CA SER A 259 -3.78 -27.35 9.07
C SER A 259 -3.70 -26.76 10.48
N PRO A 260 -3.44 -27.57 11.53
CA PRO A 260 -3.09 -27.02 12.83
C PRO A 260 -1.79 -26.24 12.68
N SER A 261 -1.85 -24.93 12.81
CA SER A 261 -0.69 -24.06 12.69
C SER A 261 0.36 -24.48 13.74
N ALA A 262 1.53 -24.90 13.26
CA ALA A 262 2.69 -25.23 14.08
C ALA A 262 3.19 -23.94 14.76
N GLY A 263 2.51 -23.57 15.85
CA GLY A 263 2.52 -22.22 16.39
C GLY A 263 1.37 -21.89 17.36
N SER A 264 0.31 -22.70 17.45
CA SER A 264 -0.75 -22.55 18.49
C SER A 264 -0.27 -22.75 19.95
N ALA A 265 1.05 -22.88 20.17
CA ALA A 265 1.71 -23.05 21.47
C ALA A 265 2.46 -21.79 21.94
N SER A 266 1.86 -20.63 21.74
CA SER A 266 2.06 -19.46 22.61
C SER A 266 0.71 -18.79 22.79
N ALA A 267 0.37 -18.42 24.03
CA ALA A 267 -0.94 -17.87 24.39
C ALA A 267 -1.43 -16.84 23.36
N ALA A 268 -2.73 -16.90 23.03
CA ALA A 268 -3.38 -15.93 22.15
C ALA A 268 -2.87 -14.52 22.53
N PRO A 269 -2.17 -13.82 21.62
CA PRO A 269 -1.57 -12.55 21.98
C PRO A 269 -2.69 -11.67 22.52
N ARG A 270 -2.41 -10.93 23.61
CA ARG A 270 -3.33 -9.90 24.10
C ARG A 270 -3.61 -8.96 22.94
N SER A 271 -4.72 -9.20 22.22
CA SER A 271 -5.05 -8.44 21.04
C SER A 271 -5.26 -7.01 21.51
N SER A 272 -4.33 -6.15 21.12
CA SER A 272 -4.50 -4.72 21.31
C SER A 272 -5.74 -4.32 20.54
N ARG A 273 -6.78 -3.90 21.27
CA ARG A 273 -8.03 -3.38 20.69
C ARG A 273 -7.72 -2.07 19.99
N LEU A 274 -7.19 -2.17 18.78
CA LEU A 274 -6.71 -1.05 17.98
C LEU A 274 -7.91 -0.44 17.26
N VAL A 275 -8.50 0.58 17.88
CA VAL A 275 -9.58 1.36 17.26
C VAL A 275 -9.00 2.20 16.13
N THR A 276 -9.48 1.94 14.92
CA THR A 276 -8.97 2.46 13.65
C THR A 276 -10.07 2.40 12.58
N ALA A 277 -10.00 3.18 11.50
CA ALA A 277 -10.99 3.12 10.42
C ALA A 277 -11.14 1.70 9.83
N PRO A 278 -12.36 1.15 9.63
CA PRO A 278 -13.65 1.69 10.08
C PRO A 278 -13.85 1.55 11.61
N ARG A 279 -14.08 2.68 12.28
CA ARG A 279 -14.01 2.86 13.75
C ARG A 279 -15.03 2.06 14.54
N LEU A 280 -16.28 1.96 14.08
CA LEU A 280 -17.31 1.24 14.83
C LEU A 280 -16.98 -0.24 14.91
N PHE A 281 -16.59 -0.82 13.77
CA PHE A 281 -16.30 -2.25 13.66
C PHE A 281 -15.02 -2.61 14.41
N SER A 282 -13.95 -1.79 14.31
CA SER A 282 -12.69 -2.04 15.01
C SER A 282 -12.74 -1.93 16.54
N GLN A 283 -13.82 -1.39 17.12
CA GLN A 283 -14.04 -1.43 18.57
C GLN A 283 -14.44 -2.82 19.09
N HIS A 284 -14.91 -3.72 18.22
CA HIS A 284 -15.38 -5.05 18.62
C HIS A 284 -14.24 -6.07 18.66
N GLU A 285 -14.17 -6.90 19.71
CA GLU A 285 -13.13 -7.94 19.79
C GLU A 285 -13.17 -8.93 18.62
N ALA A 286 -14.37 -9.24 18.12
CA ALA A 286 -14.57 -10.07 16.93
C ALA A 286 -13.83 -9.54 15.69
N TRP A 287 -13.66 -8.21 15.55
CA TRP A 287 -12.91 -7.59 14.45
C TRP A 287 -11.45 -8.04 14.37
N HIS A 288 -10.85 -8.33 15.52
CA HIS A 288 -9.48 -8.80 15.66
C HIS A 288 -9.36 -10.33 15.72
N MET A 289 -10.49 -11.05 15.90
CA MET A 289 -10.55 -12.51 15.97
C MET A 289 -11.04 -13.17 14.66
N MET A 290 -11.65 -12.41 13.75
CA MET A 290 -12.02 -12.92 12.43
C MET A 290 -10.82 -13.52 11.71
N ARG A 291 -11.00 -14.76 11.28
CA ARG A 291 -9.95 -15.62 10.74
C ARG A 291 -9.58 -15.10 9.35
N ARG A 292 -8.28 -14.97 9.09
CA ARG A 292 -7.74 -14.79 7.74
C ARG A 292 -7.47 -16.16 7.16
N ALA A 293 -8.12 -16.53 6.06
CA ALA A 293 -7.89 -17.84 5.44
C ALA A 293 -8.24 -17.88 3.93
N PRO A 294 -7.46 -17.20 3.06
CA PRO A 294 -7.77 -17.12 1.63
C PRO A 294 -7.65 -18.46 0.86
N ALA A 295 -8.22 -18.57 -0.35
CA ALA A 295 -7.87 -19.63 -1.32
C ALA A 295 -8.10 -19.25 -2.80
N GLY A 296 -7.94 -20.24 -3.70
CA GLY A 296 -7.30 -20.02 -5.02
C GLY A 296 -5.76 -19.95 -4.89
N TYR A 297 -5.29 -20.22 -3.67
CA TYR A 297 -4.00 -19.91 -3.06
C TYR A 297 -3.84 -20.91 -1.89
N ASP A 298 -2.64 -21.06 -1.35
CA ASP A 298 -2.41 -21.89 -0.17
C ASP A 298 -2.87 -21.15 1.10
N PRO A 299 -3.98 -21.58 1.75
CA PRO A 299 -4.62 -20.86 2.85
C PRO A 299 -3.72 -20.70 4.08
N CYS A 300 -2.62 -21.44 4.13
CA CYS A 300 -1.68 -21.47 5.24
C CYS A 300 -0.39 -20.66 4.96
N THR A 301 -0.32 -19.93 3.84
CA THR A 301 0.86 -19.13 3.44
C THR A 301 1.32 -18.14 4.51
N GLU A 302 0.40 -17.47 5.24
CA GLU A 302 0.77 -16.54 6.32
C GLU A 302 1.61 -17.24 7.42
N ALA A 303 1.33 -18.50 7.71
CA ALA A 303 2.11 -19.30 8.66
C ALA A 303 3.49 -19.67 8.12
N TYR A 304 3.62 -19.98 6.82
CA TYR A 304 4.92 -20.24 6.19
C TYR A 304 5.78 -18.99 6.13
N VAL A 305 5.19 -17.84 5.77
CA VAL A 305 5.83 -16.52 5.76
C VAL A 305 6.32 -16.15 7.16
N THR A 306 5.47 -16.30 8.18
CA THR A 306 5.83 -16.03 9.58
C THR A 306 6.97 -16.94 10.05
N ARG A 307 6.91 -18.25 9.75
CA ARG A 307 7.98 -19.20 10.07
C ARG A 307 9.28 -18.86 9.35
N TYR A 308 9.20 -18.44 8.09
CA TYR A 308 10.34 -18.11 7.24
C TYR A 308 11.09 -16.88 7.76
N PHE A 309 10.41 -15.74 7.93
CA PHE A 309 11.02 -14.50 8.41
C PHE A 309 11.50 -14.55 9.87
N ASN A 310 11.04 -15.52 10.67
CA ASN A 310 11.59 -15.78 12.01
C ASN A 310 12.85 -16.68 12.03
N ARG A 311 13.33 -17.19 10.89
CA ARG A 311 14.61 -17.91 10.86
C ARG A 311 15.79 -16.93 10.92
N GLN A 312 16.79 -17.25 11.73
CA GLN A 312 17.98 -16.41 11.88
C GLN A 312 18.82 -16.30 10.61
N ASP A 313 18.85 -17.32 9.76
CA ASP A 313 19.59 -17.29 8.49
C ASP A 313 18.90 -16.38 7.46
N VAL A 314 17.57 -16.41 7.39
CA VAL A 314 16.75 -15.47 6.61
C VAL A 314 16.95 -14.03 7.11
N GLN A 315 16.88 -13.79 8.42
CA GLN A 315 17.08 -12.45 8.98
C GLN A 315 18.48 -11.89 8.68
N ARG A 316 19.53 -12.73 8.76
CA ARG A 316 20.89 -12.34 8.38
C ARG A 316 21.00 -11.99 6.90
N ALA A 317 20.43 -12.81 6.00
CA ALA A 317 20.46 -12.55 4.55
C ALA A 317 19.70 -11.26 4.17
N LEU A 318 18.60 -10.97 4.87
CA LEU A 318 17.79 -9.76 4.70
C LEU A 318 18.30 -8.54 5.47
N HIS A 319 19.46 -8.63 6.14
CA HIS A 319 20.01 -7.54 6.96
C HIS A 319 19.06 -7.05 8.07
N ALA A 320 18.08 -7.88 8.45
CA ALA A 320 17.00 -7.58 9.39
C ALA A 320 17.41 -7.90 10.83
N ASN A 321 16.63 -7.40 11.80
CA ASN A 321 16.79 -7.69 13.23
C ASN A 321 18.21 -7.39 13.79
N ARG A 322 18.92 -6.41 13.20
CA ARG A 322 20.30 -6.04 13.59
C ARG A 322 20.43 -5.56 15.05
N THR A 323 19.33 -5.16 15.68
CA THR A 323 19.27 -4.62 17.05
C THR A 323 18.81 -5.62 18.12
N GLY A 324 18.42 -6.85 17.75
CA GLY A 324 17.87 -7.82 18.70
C GLY A 324 16.46 -7.42 19.19
N LEU A 325 15.51 -7.35 18.26
CA LEU A 325 14.10 -7.03 18.52
C LEU A 325 13.53 -7.94 19.61
N LYS A 326 12.80 -7.34 20.54
CA LYS A 326 12.17 -8.02 21.69
C LYS A 326 10.88 -8.75 21.34
N TYR A 327 10.55 -8.83 20.05
CA TYR A 327 9.36 -9.44 19.50
C TYR A 327 9.72 -10.20 18.21
N PRO A 328 9.04 -11.33 17.91
CA PRO A 328 9.22 -12.03 16.64
C PRO A 328 8.64 -11.21 15.48
N TYR A 329 9.07 -11.54 14.26
CA TYR A 329 8.41 -11.06 13.06
C TYR A 329 6.95 -11.54 13.05
N SER A 330 6.01 -10.65 12.73
CA SER A 330 4.61 -10.97 12.53
C SER A 330 4.02 -10.11 11.40
N PRO A 331 3.14 -10.67 10.54
CA PRO A 331 2.51 -9.92 9.43
C PRO A 331 1.65 -8.73 9.89
N CYS A 332 1.20 -8.73 11.14
CA CYS A 332 0.57 -7.60 11.80
C CYS A 332 1.14 -7.43 13.21
N SER A 333 1.47 -6.19 13.58
CA SER A 333 2.15 -5.91 14.85
C SER A 333 1.29 -6.21 16.07
N ALA A 334 1.82 -7.04 16.98
CA ALA A 334 1.26 -7.25 18.31
C ALA A 334 1.82 -6.26 19.37
N VAL A 335 2.78 -5.39 19.01
CA VAL A 335 3.39 -4.43 19.95
C VAL A 335 2.75 -3.04 19.89
N ILE A 336 2.01 -2.72 18.83
CA ILE A 336 1.25 -1.48 18.69
C ILE A 336 -0.06 -1.62 19.48
N SER A 337 -0.11 -1.01 20.67
CA SER A 337 -1.24 -1.13 21.60
C SER A 337 -2.29 -0.04 21.48
N LYS A 338 -2.01 1.04 20.75
CA LYS A 338 -2.86 2.23 20.63
C LYS A 338 -2.67 2.89 19.27
N TRP A 339 -3.76 3.44 18.73
CA TRP A 339 -3.76 4.36 17.60
C TRP A 339 -4.34 5.70 18.08
N ASN A 340 -3.66 6.82 17.83
CA ASN A 340 -4.06 8.13 18.38
C ASN A 340 -4.90 8.97 17.40
N ASP A 341 -4.62 8.85 16.10
CA ASP A 341 -5.36 9.54 15.06
C ASP A 341 -5.58 8.64 13.85
N SER A 342 -6.83 8.59 13.41
CA SER A 342 -7.35 7.96 12.20
C SER A 342 -8.56 8.83 11.82
N PRO A 343 -8.46 9.70 10.80
CA PRO A 343 -9.61 10.50 10.36
C PRO A 343 -10.71 9.56 9.87
N ALA A 344 -11.98 9.97 9.94
CA ALA A 344 -13.08 9.12 9.46
C ALA A 344 -13.17 9.03 7.93
N THR A 345 -12.45 9.89 7.21
CA THR A 345 -12.52 10.01 5.76
C THR A 345 -11.25 10.58 5.17
N VAL A 346 -10.82 10.05 4.03
CA VAL A 346 -9.75 10.61 3.20
C VAL A 346 -10.25 11.13 1.85
N LEU A 347 -11.56 11.10 1.60
CA LEU A 347 -12.17 11.61 0.36
C LEU A 347 -11.79 13.06 0.02
N PRO A 348 -11.65 14.00 0.98
CA PRO A 348 -11.14 15.34 0.70
C PRO A 348 -9.70 15.35 0.17
N VAL A 349 -8.84 14.46 0.68
CA VAL A 349 -7.44 14.31 0.25
C VAL A 349 -7.38 13.71 -1.15
N LEU A 350 -8.19 12.69 -1.45
CA LEU A 350 -8.31 12.16 -2.81
C LEU A 350 -8.74 13.24 -3.81
N LYS A 351 -9.74 14.07 -3.46
CA LYS A 351 -10.17 15.20 -4.31
C LYS A 351 -9.07 16.24 -4.54
N LYS A 352 -8.32 16.59 -3.50
CA LYS A 352 -7.17 17.50 -3.58
C LYS A 352 -6.09 16.98 -4.53
N LEU A 353 -5.73 15.70 -4.41
CA LEU A 353 -4.68 15.07 -5.21
C LEU A 353 -5.10 14.84 -6.68
N MET A 354 -6.38 14.51 -6.91
CA MET A 354 -6.99 14.53 -8.25
C MET A 354 -6.90 15.92 -8.90
N ALA A 355 -7.30 16.98 -8.19
CA ALA A 355 -7.23 18.35 -8.68
C ALA A 355 -5.78 18.83 -8.92
N ALA A 356 -4.80 18.23 -8.23
CA ALA A 356 -3.37 18.43 -8.48
C ALA A 356 -2.84 17.69 -9.73
N GLY A 357 -3.68 16.93 -10.44
CA GLY A 357 -3.33 16.19 -11.65
C GLY A 357 -2.68 14.81 -11.41
N LEU A 358 -2.71 14.29 -10.18
CA LEU A 358 -2.20 12.95 -9.90
C LEU A 358 -3.16 11.87 -10.40
N ARG A 359 -2.61 10.79 -10.99
CA ARG A 359 -3.38 9.62 -11.41
C ARG A 359 -3.79 8.80 -10.19
N VAL A 360 -5.10 8.69 -9.91
CA VAL A 360 -5.63 7.95 -8.75
C VAL A 360 -6.35 6.70 -9.25
N TRP A 361 -5.87 5.51 -8.91
CA TRP A 361 -6.60 4.27 -9.16
C TRP A 361 -7.03 3.64 -7.84
N VAL A 362 -8.31 3.31 -7.73
CA VAL A 362 -8.83 2.48 -6.65
C VAL A 362 -9.24 1.15 -7.27
N TYR A 363 -8.74 0.05 -6.74
CA TYR A 363 -9.09 -1.29 -7.24
C TYR A 363 -9.64 -2.16 -6.12
N SER A 364 -10.58 -3.05 -6.43
CA SER A 364 -11.19 -3.94 -5.44
C SER A 364 -11.38 -5.35 -5.99
N GLY A 365 -10.90 -6.36 -5.28
CA GLY A 365 -11.29 -7.74 -5.49
C GLY A 365 -12.79 -7.91 -5.23
N ASP A 366 -13.51 -8.56 -6.16
CA ASP A 366 -14.97 -8.71 -6.07
C ASP A 366 -15.45 -9.87 -5.19
N THR A 367 -14.54 -10.60 -4.53
CA THR A 367 -14.86 -11.62 -3.52
C THR A 367 -14.45 -11.20 -2.10
N ASP A 368 -13.85 -10.02 -1.93
CA ASP A 368 -13.48 -9.49 -0.62
C ASP A 368 -14.70 -9.06 0.20
N GLY A 369 -14.92 -9.68 1.36
CA GLY A 369 -15.91 -9.23 2.34
C GLY A 369 -15.38 -8.21 3.35
N ARG A 370 -14.05 -7.97 3.40
CA ARG A 370 -13.41 -7.12 4.40
C ARG A 370 -13.43 -5.64 4.06
N VAL A 371 -13.18 -5.28 2.80
CA VAL A 371 -13.39 -3.94 2.26
C VAL A 371 -13.97 -4.08 0.83
N PRO A 372 -15.26 -4.46 0.73
CA PRO A 372 -15.86 -4.89 -0.52
C PRO A 372 -15.98 -3.80 -1.58
N VAL A 373 -16.21 -4.22 -2.82
CA VAL A 373 -16.53 -3.35 -3.97
C VAL A 373 -17.67 -2.36 -3.66
N THR A 374 -18.66 -2.75 -2.85
CA THR A 374 -19.76 -1.89 -2.39
C THR A 374 -19.27 -0.70 -1.56
N SER A 375 -18.41 -0.94 -0.56
CA SER A 375 -17.74 0.07 0.26
C SER A 375 -17.02 1.09 -0.62
N THR A 376 -16.17 0.58 -1.53
CA THR A 376 -15.45 1.41 -2.50
C THR A 376 -16.39 2.23 -3.41
N ARG A 377 -17.47 1.62 -3.91
CA ARG A 377 -18.45 2.29 -4.78
C ARG A 377 -19.22 3.39 -4.03
N TYR A 378 -19.61 3.17 -2.78
CA TYR A 378 -20.26 4.20 -1.96
C TYR A 378 -19.30 5.36 -1.65
N SER A 379 -18.06 5.06 -1.25
CA SER A 379 -16.99 6.04 -1.04
C SER A 379 -16.71 6.89 -2.30
N VAL A 380 -16.71 6.28 -3.49
CA VAL A 380 -16.57 7.00 -4.78
C VAL A 380 -17.83 7.80 -5.15
N ASN A 381 -19.03 7.27 -4.91
CA ASN A 381 -20.29 7.99 -5.16
C ASN A 381 -20.44 9.22 -4.26
N ALA A 382 -20.02 9.15 -2.99
CA ALA A 382 -20.01 10.28 -2.06
C ALA A 382 -19.13 11.44 -2.56
N MET A 383 -18.11 11.15 -3.38
CA MET A 383 -17.30 12.19 -4.01
C MET A 383 -18.02 12.96 -5.14
N LYS A 384 -19.12 12.43 -5.71
CA LYS A 384 -19.90 13.01 -6.81
C LYS A 384 -19.08 13.27 -8.09
N LEU A 385 -18.19 12.34 -8.42
CA LEU A 385 -17.35 12.39 -9.62
C LEU A 385 -18.16 12.13 -10.90
N ARG A 386 -17.67 12.60 -12.05
CA ARG A 386 -18.37 12.50 -13.35
C ARG A 386 -17.73 11.43 -14.21
N ALA A 387 -18.49 10.41 -14.58
CA ALA A 387 -17.98 9.32 -15.42
C ALA A 387 -17.69 9.83 -16.84
N ARG A 388 -16.49 9.53 -17.35
CA ARG A 388 -15.97 10.01 -18.65
C ARG A 388 -16.76 9.51 -19.87
N ALA A 389 -17.54 8.43 -19.71
CA ALA A 389 -18.41 7.88 -20.73
C ALA A 389 -19.85 7.73 -20.20
N ARG A 390 -20.84 7.83 -21.08
CA ARG A 390 -22.26 7.59 -20.74
C ARG A 390 -22.42 6.12 -20.31
N SER A 391 -23.02 5.91 -19.13
CA SER A 391 -22.95 4.71 -18.27
C SER A 391 -21.61 4.47 -17.54
N GLY A 392 -20.47 4.64 -18.21
CA GLY A 392 -19.13 4.67 -17.60
C GLY A 392 -18.58 3.33 -17.13
N TRP A 393 -19.44 2.48 -16.55
CA TRP A 393 -19.13 1.15 -16.05
C TRP A 393 -19.08 0.13 -17.20
N ARG A 394 -17.91 -0.44 -17.43
CA ARG A 394 -17.65 -1.42 -18.52
C ARG A 394 -16.87 -2.62 -18.00
N ALA A 395 -16.99 -3.76 -18.68
CA ALA A 395 -16.05 -4.85 -18.47
C ALA A 395 -14.63 -4.43 -18.92
N TRP A 396 -13.62 -5.05 -18.31
CA TRP A 396 -12.26 -5.06 -18.85
C TRP A 396 -11.74 -6.48 -19.00
N PHE A 397 -10.83 -6.67 -19.95
CA PHE A 397 -10.41 -7.99 -20.40
C PHE A 397 -8.91 -8.23 -20.16
N TYR A 398 -8.57 -9.45 -19.77
CA TYR A 398 -7.21 -9.97 -19.76
C TYR A 398 -7.19 -11.28 -20.55
N ARG A 399 -6.37 -11.34 -21.61
CA ARG A 399 -6.50 -12.34 -22.68
C ARG A 399 -7.98 -12.36 -23.14
N GLN A 400 -8.53 -13.54 -23.44
CA GLN A 400 -9.91 -13.69 -23.95
C GLN A 400 -10.98 -13.73 -22.85
N GLN A 401 -10.69 -13.29 -21.61
CA GLN A 401 -11.58 -13.42 -20.46
C GLN A 401 -11.88 -12.07 -19.81
N VAL A 402 -13.10 -11.90 -19.28
CA VAL A 402 -13.48 -10.77 -18.43
C VAL A 402 -12.67 -10.87 -17.14
N ALA A 403 -11.79 -9.88 -16.93
CA ALA A 403 -10.92 -9.77 -15.78
C ALA A 403 -11.55 -8.95 -14.64
N GLY A 404 -12.61 -8.21 -14.93
CA GLY A 404 -13.42 -7.45 -13.99
C GLY A 404 -14.15 -6.31 -14.68
N TRP A 405 -14.46 -5.25 -13.93
CA TRP A 405 -15.13 -4.05 -14.44
C TRP A 405 -14.33 -2.79 -14.13
N ALA A 406 -14.56 -1.71 -14.85
CA ALA A 406 -13.90 -0.44 -14.63
C ALA A 406 -14.80 0.75 -14.98
N VAL A 407 -14.56 1.88 -14.32
CA VAL A 407 -15.11 3.20 -14.67
C VAL A 407 -14.03 4.26 -14.48
N GLU A 408 -13.90 5.12 -15.49
CA GLU A 408 -12.96 6.23 -15.54
C GLU A 408 -13.73 7.54 -15.30
N TYR A 409 -13.27 8.37 -14.37
CA TYR A 409 -13.88 9.65 -14.02
C TYR A 409 -13.08 10.82 -14.60
N GLU A 410 -13.77 11.90 -14.96
CA GLU A 410 -13.15 13.11 -15.52
C GLU A 410 -12.15 13.76 -14.57
N GLU A 411 -12.40 13.67 -13.27
CA GLU A 411 -11.57 14.27 -12.22
C GLU A 411 -10.23 13.55 -11.99
N GLY A 412 -9.97 12.40 -12.64
CA GLY A 412 -8.68 11.70 -12.59
C GLY A 412 -8.64 10.41 -11.76
N LEU A 413 -9.78 10.00 -11.17
CA LEU A 413 -9.94 8.69 -10.55
C LEU A 413 -10.34 7.62 -11.57
N THR A 414 -9.78 6.43 -11.45
CA THR A 414 -10.29 5.20 -12.09
C THR A 414 -10.64 4.20 -11.00
N LEU A 415 -11.87 3.69 -11.02
CA LEU A 415 -12.30 2.57 -10.18
C LEU A 415 -12.24 1.29 -11.02
N VAL A 416 -11.59 0.26 -10.50
CA VAL A 416 -11.43 -1.06 -11.12
C VAL A 416 -11.93 -2.14 -10.17
N THR A 417 -12.61 -3.16 -10.67
CA THR A 417 -12.80 -4.41 -9.93
C THR A 417 -11.99 -5.52 -10.58
N VAL A 418 -11.57 -6.51 -9.79
CA VAL A 418 -10.85 -7.68 -10.29
C VAL A 418 -11.63 -8.93 -9.91
N ARG A 419 -12.09 -9.64 -10.95
CA ARG A 419 -13.03 -10.76 -10.85
C ARG A 419 -12.39 -11.98 -10.20
N GLY A 420 -13.08 -12.57 -9.23
CA GLY A 420 -12.64 -13.75 -8.48
C GLY A 420 -11.46 -13.48 -7.54
N ALA A 421 -11.19 -12.22 -7.21
CA ALA A 421 -10.11 -11.86 -6.29
C ALA A 421 -10.67 -11.41 -4.95
N GLY A 422 -10.04 -11.87 -3.86
CA GLY A 422 -10.31 -11.34 -2.52
C GLY A 422 -9.52 -10.07 -2.22
N HIS A 423 -9.35 -9.80 -0.93
CA HIS A 423 -8.72 -8.59 -0.40
C HIS A 423 -7.34 -8.31 -1.00
N GLN A 424 -6.48 -9.33 -0.99
CA GLN A 424 -5.11 -9.30 -1.51
C GLN A 424 -5.07 -9.51 -3.03
N VAL A 425 -5.61 -8.58 -3.83
CA VAL A 425 -5.87 -8.81 -5.27
C VAL A 425 -4.70 -9.40 -6.07
N PRO A 426 -3.43 -8.97 -5.88
CA PRO A 426 -2.27 -9.58 -6.57
C PRO A 426 -2.03 -11.05 -6.23
N LEU A 427 -2.49 -11.51 -5.07
CA LEU A 427 -2.35 -12.89 -4.58
C LEU A 427 -3.34 -13.84 -5.28
N PHE A 428 -4.60 -13.42 -5.41
CA PHE A 428 -5.66 -14.22 -6.05
C PHE A 428 -5.63 -14.14 -7.57
N ALA A 429 -5.18 -13.01 -8.12
CA ALA A 429 -5.24 -12.72 -9.55
C ALA A 429 -3.93 -12.08 -10.06
N PRO A 430 -2.76 -12.76 -9.94
CA PRO A 430 -1.45 -12.19 -10.24
C PRO A 430 -1.33 -11.68 -11.68
N ASP A 431 -1.67 -12.51 -12.66
CA ASP A 431 -1.65 -12.15 -14.10
C ASP A 431 -2.50 -10.91 -14.42
N ARG A 432 -3.70 -10.81 -13.82
CA ARG A 432 -4.63 -9.69 -14.02
C ARG A 432 -4.13 -8.43 -13.33
N SER A 433 -3.57 -8.58 -12.13
CA SER A 433 -3.03 -7.48 -11.33
C SER A 433 -1.77 -6.88 -11.96
N LEU A 434 -0.90 -7.72 -12.53
CA LEU A 434 0.27 -7.27 -13.29
C LEU A 434 -0.14 -6.52 -14.57
N ALA A 435 -1.15 -7.01 -15.29
CA ALA A 435 -1.71 -6.27 -16.42
C ALA A 435 -2.30 -4.92 -16.00
N MET A 436 -3.10 -4.90 -14.93
CA MET A 436 -3.67 -3.68 -14.36
C MET A 436 -2.59 -2.67 -13.97
N LEU A 437 -1.51 -3.12 -13.32
CA LEU A 437 -0.35 -2.31 -12.96
C LEU A 437 0.34 -1.70 -14.20
N TYR A 438 0.58 -2.48 -15.25
CA TYR A 438 1.19 -1.95 -16.48
C TYR A 438 0.32 -0.88 -17.16
N HIS A 439 -1.00 -1.06 -17.19
CA HIS A 439 -1.92 -0.06 -17.72
C HIS A 439 -1.91 1.22 -16.86
N PHE A 440 -1.95 1.09 -15.53
CA PHE A 440 -1.82 2.23 -14.61
C PHE A 440 -0.53 3.01 -14.84
N LEU A 441 0.63 2.34 -14.85
CA LEU A 441 1.94 3.00 -14.97
C LEU A 441 2.07 3.76 -16.30
N ARG A 442 1.63 3.13 -17.40
CA ARG A 442 1.64 3.72 -18.75
C ARG A 442 0.58 4.82 -18.95
N GLY A 443 -0.36 4.99 -18.01
CA GLY A 443 -1.49 5.90 -18.17
C GLY A 443 -2.45 5.48 -19.29
N GLN A 444 -2.56 4.17 -19.53
CA GLN A 444 -3.39 3.59 -20.58
C GLN A 444 -4.71 3.05 -20.00
N PRO A 445 -5.86 3.24 -20.67
CA PRO A 445 -7.12 2.66 -20.23
C PRO A 445 -7.06 1.13 -20.29
N LEU A 446 -7.76 0.43 -19.39
CA LEU A 446 -7.83 -1.04 -19.39
C LEU A 446 -8.55 -1.56 -20.65
N PRO A 447 -8.18 -2.73 -21.22
CA PRO A 447 -8.75 -3.23 -22.47
C PRO A 447 -10.26 -3.40 -22.39
N ALA A 448 -11.01 -2.75 -23.28
CA ALA A 448 -12.49 -2.75 -23.27
C ALA A 448 -13.12 -3.93 -24.05
N ALA A 449 -12.32 -4.74 -24.73
CA ALA A 449 -12.73 -5.93 -25.46
C ALA A 449 -11.64 -7.01 -25.36
N ALA A 450 -12.01 -8.27 -25.58
CA ALA A 450 -11.04 -9.34 -25.75
C ALA A 450 -10.15 -9.06 -26.97
N PRO A 451 -8.82 -9.30 -26.89
CA PRO A 451 -7.97 -9.40 -28.06
C PRO A 451 -8.51 -10.49 -28.99
N ARG A 452 -8.51 -10.21 -30.30
CA ARG A 452 -8.84 -11.20 -31.34
C ARG A 452 -7.70 -12.19 -31.52
#